data_AF-A0A261A4V8-F1
#
_entry.id   AF-A0A261A4V8-F1
#
_cell.length_a   1.000
_cell.length_b   1.000
_cell.length_c   1.000
_cell.angle_alpha   90.00
_cell.angle_beta   90.00
_cell.angle_gamma   90.00
#
_symmetry.space_group_name_H-M   'P 1'
#
loop_
_entity.id
_entity.type
_entity.pdbx_description
1 polymer ?
#
loop_
_entity_poly.entity_id
_entity_poly.type
_entity_poly.pdbx_seq_one_letter_code
_entity_poly.pdbx_strand_id
1 'polypeptide(L)'
;METLQTACIPALVNLIEESKLKSYAKLIDGLPSGEKYKYQTPPEPSNKIFEILTKGPLRFSSETANDISKVLNVTKVTLTSPVVNDASIDLLRSFNLVELRLLNLKEENTGDSRYGYKKSFFDIIAALDSILSSISCKSLRALKIDGDQTEFNYDWIEQIAKVLGPVLQQLDINSCHMFWNQSTTIFTGFPNLTELDVSYTQICLADGISQLKNLEKLSIAGIRLDDDDFEELFQLRKLQFLNLAGVYRGRYMDFMNFSFHETAPFPELKVLDISANGYDLGLIQRLVEVYPKLETIGLIGVRLLMNTTVEQCLDSLDYYLNNWGFQHTTIAKIIERINQESERAGRFMIKSLGKIIEAIDHGAKFKKDYEPLATLTSLIKEDRLRGITPSQRLSLARYLLALQPHDIIFYHRLFRLCFTNDAFLATPHINYSMICNKTIDLVLQVVTGEDYHIQDVLEMGVSVLSKCLCKMPRTAASILIDVLSFSSNRNMTKHQKGKLTTEILSCTNDYRQDSSMHIGNFHRFIQRKRTSSGAKDLIDWVKMFGDMRH
;
A
#
# COMPACT_ATOMS: atom_id res chain seq x y z
N MET A 1 14.11 -23.92 -22.36
CA MET A 1 15.09 -23.12 -23.11
C MET A 1 14.38 -22.29 -24.15
N GLU A 2 13.78 -22.90 -25.18
CA GLU A 2 12.94 -22.19 -26.15
C GLU A 2 11.79 -21.48 -25.44
N THR A 3 11.02 -22.15 -24.57
CA THR A 3 9.91 -21.54 -23.80
C THR A 3 10.34 -20.42 -22.83
N LEU A 4 11.54 -20.49 -22.23
CA LEU A 4 12.07 -19.42 -21.37
C LEU A 4 12.39 -18.16 -22.19
N GLN A 5 12.97 -18.33 -23.38
CA GLN A 5 13.36 -17.22 -24.27
C GLN A 5 12.25 -16.75 -25.23
N THR A 6 11.25 -17.59 -25.51
CA THR A 6 10.18 -17.31 -26.49
C THR A 6 8.83 -17.03 -25.83
N ALA A 7 8.64 -17.39 -24.57
CA ALA A 7 7.37 -17.18 -23.88
C ALA A 7 7.53 -16.59 -22.46
N CYS A 8 8.39 -17.12 -21.55
CA CYS A 8 8.61 -16.52 -20.22
C CYS A 8 9.30 -15.15 -20.28
N ILE A 9 10.42 -15.03 -21.00
CA ILE A 9 11.16 -13.78 -21.17
C ILE A 9 10.32 -12.81 -21.98
N PRO A 10 9.62 -13.18 -23.08
CA PRO A 10 8.67 -12.31 -23.76
C PRO A 10 7.41 -11.98 -22.98
N ALA A 11 6.96 -12.78 -22.02
CA ALA A 11 5.84 -12.45 -21.12
C ALA A 11 6.30 -11.62 -19.92
N LEU A 12 7.50 -11.86 -19.39
CA LEU A 12 8.19 -10.96 -18.46
C LEU A 12 8.59 -9.68 -19.14
N VAL A 13 9.00 -9.70 -20.41
CA VAL A 13 9.35 -8.55 -21.26
C VAL A 13 8.07 -7.86 -21.70
N ASN A 14 6.99 -8.54 -22.08
CA ASN A 14 5.68 -7.94 -22.33
C ASN A 14 5.08 -7.42 -21.03
N LEU A 15 5.22 -8.06 -19.87
CA LEU A 15 4.87 -7.45 -18.59
C LEU A 15 5.85 -6.32 -18.26
N ILE A 16 7.14 -6.38 -18.58
CA ILE A 16 8.11 -5.30 -18.38
C ILE A 16 7.90 -4.17 -19.42
N GLU A 17 7.24 -4.42 -20.55
CA GLU A 17 6.97 -3.51 -21.67
C GLU A 17 5.55 -2.91 -21.57
N GLU A 18 4.55 -3.70 -21.19
CA GLU A 18 3.18 -3.31 -20.82
C GLU A 18 3.12 -2.68 -19.41
N SER A 19 3.89 -3.18 -18.43
CA SER A 19 4.00 -2.61 -17.07
C SER A 19 5.25 -1.75 -16.79
N LYS A 20 6.13 -1.54 -17.77
CA LYS A 20 7.29 -0.62 -17.68
C LYS A 20 8.15 -0.82 -16.42
N LEU A 21 9.00 -1.85 -16.48
CA LEU A 21 9.89 -2.27 -15.40
C LEU A 21 11.35 -2.51 -15.87
N LYS A 22 11.88 -1.75 -16.85
CA LYS A 22 13.23 -2.02 -17.41
C LYS A 22 14.41 -1.97 -16.41
N SER A 23 14.26 -1.62 -15.12
CA SER A 23 15.35 -1.58 -14.11
C SER A 23 15.71 -2.96 -13.63
N TYR A 24 14.77 -3.87 -13.79
CA TYR A 24 14.87 -5.26 -13.39
C TYR A 24 15.49 -6.12 -14.50
N ALA A 25 15.84 -5.52 -15.66
CA ALA A 25 16.65 -6.18 -16.69
C ALA A 25 18.00 -6.68 -16.11
N LYS A 26 18.62 -5.95 -15.18
CA LYS A 26 19.82 -6.40 -14.48
C LYS A 26 19.60 -7.62 -13.56
N LEU A 27 18.38 -7.83 -13.07
CA LEU A 27 18.00 -9.03 -12.31
C LEU A 27 17.83 -10.24 -13.24
N ILE A 28 17.46 -10.00 -14.52
CA ILE A 28 17.48 -10.99 -15.60
C ILE A 28 18.93 -11.26 -16.04
N ASP A 29 19.77 -10.23 -16.15
CA ASP A 29 21.20 -10.36 -16.51
C ASP A 29 22.03 -11.08 -15.42
N GLY A 30 21.58 -11.01 -14.16
CA GLY A 30 22.13 -11.72 -13.02
C GLY A 30 21.59 -13.14 -12.84
N LEU A 31 20.59 -13.56 -13.65
CA LEU A 31 20.25 -14.97 -13.76
C LEU A 31 21.44 -15.68 -14.41
N PRO A 32 21.88 -16.84 -13.88
CA PRO A 32 23.06 -17.52 -14.40
C PRO A 32 22.91 -17.77 -15.90
N SER A 33 23.77 -17.11 -16.67
CA SER A 33 23.94 -17.34 -18.10
C SER A 33 25.00 -18.43 -18.28
N GLY A 34 24.57 -19.56 -18.83
CA GLY A 34 25.44 -20.71 -19.06
C GLY A 34 25.36 -21.76 -17.96
N GLU A 35 24.91 -22.95 -18.38
CA GLU A 35 25.11 -24.25 -17.72
C GLU A 35 24.62 -24.43 -16.28
N LYS A 36 23.29 -24.57 -16.10
CA LYS A 36 22.59 -25.61 -15.30
C LYS A 36 21.10 -25.26 -15.11
N TYR A 37 20.23 -25.65 -16.05
CA TYR A 37 18.77 -25.64 -15.82
C TYR A 37 18.21 -27.06 -15.74
N LYS A 38 18.67 -27.78 -14.71
CA LYS A 38 17.92 -28.91 -14.13
C LYS A 38 16.98 -28.47 -12.99
N TYR A 39 17.02 -27.19 -12.57
CA TYR A 39 16.38 -26.69 -11.35
C TYR A 39 15.76 -25.29 -11.55
N GLN A 40 14.63 -25.02 -10.90
CA GLN A 40 13.95 -23.71 -10.86
C GLN A 40 14.83 -22.61 -10.22
N THR A 41 14.57 -21.34 -10.51
CA THR A 41 15.21 -20.19 -9.85
C THR A 41 15.01 -20.28 -8.33
N PRO A 42 16.03 -20.05 -7.49
CA PRO A 42 15.90 -20.19 -6.03
C PRO A 42 14.81 -19.31 -5.40
N PRO A 43 14.31 -19.64 -4.19
CA PRO A 43 13.18 -18.93 -3.57
C PRO A 43 13.39 -17.43 -3.33
N GLU A 44 14.52 -17.02 -2.76
CA GLU A 44 14.85 -15.63 -2.45
C GLU A 44 14.64 -14.66 -3.65
N PRO A 45 15.31 -14.85 -4.81
CA PRO A 45 15.08 -14.00 -5.98
C PRO A 45 13.69 -14.19 -6.59
N SER A 46 13.14 -15.41 -6.58
CA SER A 46 11.79 -15.67 -7.09
C SER A 46 10.72 -14.88 -6.34
N ASN A 47 10.81 -14.83 -5.01
CA ASN A 47 9.88 -14.09 -4.16
C ASN A 47 9.95 -12.59 -4.42
N LYS A 48 11.16 -12.01 -4.56
CA LYS A 48 11.34 -10.57 -4.88
C LYS A 48 10.76 -10.21 -6.25
N ILE A 49 10.95 -11.08 -7.25
CA ILE A 49 10.37 -10.90 -8.58
C ILE A 49 8.85 -10.98 -8.50
N PHE A 50 8.32 -12.00 -7.83
CA PHE A 50 6.89 -12.23 -7.74
C PHE A 50 6.18 -11.14 -6.93
N GLU A 51 6.78 -10.64 -5.85
CA GLU A 51 6.27 -9.50 -5.07
C GLU A 51 6.06 -8.27 -5.96
N ILE A 52 6.95 -8.01 -6.93
CA ILE A 52 6.76 -6.91 -7.88
C ILE A 52 5.55 -7.15 -8.78
N LEU A 53 5.32 -8.40 -9.21
CA LEU A 53 4.19 -8.78 -10.04
C LEU A 53 2.85 -8.67 -9.29
N THR A 54 2.84 -8.92 -7.97
CA THR A 54 1.62 -8.87 -7.14
C THR A 54 1.28 -7.47 -6.61
N LYS A 55 2.04 -6.42 -6.99
CA LYS A 55 1.69 -5.01 -6.70
C LYS A 55 0.56 -4.45 -7.56
N GLY A 56 0.13 -5.19 -8.59
CA GLY A 56 -1.08 -4.90 -9.39
C GLY A 56 -2.06 -6.09 -9.35
N PRO A 57 -3.28 -5.94 -9.91
CA PRO A 57 -4.21 -7.05 -10.07
C PRO A 57 -3.57 -8.21 -10.84
N LEU A 58 -3.62 -9.43 -10.28
CA LEU A 58 -3.03 -10.61 -10.91
C LEU A 58 -3.95 -11.12 -12.02
N ARG A 59 -3.65 -10.73 -13.26
CA ARG A 59 -4.37 -11.16 -14.45
C ARG A 59 -3.41 -11.66 -15.52
N PHE A 60 -2.90 -12.88 -15.35
CA PHE A 60 -2.05 -13.52 -16.37
C PHE A 60 -2.87 -14.26 -17.42
N SER A 61 -2.32 -14.39 -18.63
CA SER A 61 -2.79 -15.42 -19.57
C SER A 61 -2.35 -16.80 -19.10
N SER A 62 -3.03 -17.86 -19.54
CA SER A 62 -2.66 -19.24 -19.20
C SER A 62 -1.23 -19.60 -19.65
N GLU A 63 -0.79 -19.05 -20.78
CA GLU A 63 0.59 -19.23 -21.28
C GLU A 63 1.60 -18.60 -20.33
N THR A 64 1.42 -17.31 -20.01
CA THR A 64 2.28 -16.58 -19.07
C THR A 64 2.33 -17.24 -17.70
N ALA A 65 1.19 -17.70 -17.18
CA ALA A 65 1.13 -18.41 -15.91
C ALA A 65 1.94 -19.72 -15.93
N ASN A 66 1.74 -20.56 -16.94
CA ASN A 66 2.47 -21.83 -17.13
C ASN A 66 3.98 -21.62 -17.30
N ASP A 67 4.36 -20.48 -17.86
CA ASP A 67 5.74 -20.09 -18.04
C ASP A 67 6.39 -19.63 -16.75
N ILE A 68 5.69 -18.82 -15.96
CA ILE A 68 6.18 -18.36 -14.66
C ILE A 68 6.38 -19.57 -13.72
N SER A 69 5.45 -20.54 -13.70
CA SER A 69 5.52 -21.70 -12.80
C SER A 69 6.72 -22.62 -13.07
N LYS A 70 7.21 -22.69 -14.31
CA LYS A 70 8.39 -23.48 -14.68
C LYS A 70 9.70 -22.85 -14.23
N VAL A 71 9.70 -21.54 -13.99
CA VAL A 71 10.92 -20.75 -13.80
C VAL A 71 11.09 -20.32 -12.36
N LEU A 72 10.02 -19.80 -11.75
CA LEU A 72 10.07 -19.26 -10.40
C LEU A 72 9.73 -20.34 -9.38
N ASN A 73 10.55 -20.44 -8.33
CA ASN A 73 10.22 -21.21 -7.13
C ASN A 73 9.71 -20.27 -6.05
N VAL A 74 8.50 -19.74 -6.22
CA VAL A 74 7.91 -18.80 -5.26
C VAL A 74 7.46 -19.56 -4.02
N THR A 75 7.84 -19.06 -2.85
CA THR A 75 7.44 -19.61 -1.54
C THR A 75 6.75 -18.59 -0.65
N LYS A 76 6.84 -17.30 -1.00
CA LYS A 76 6.21 -16.19 -0.28
C LYS A 76 5.38 -15.35 -1.24
N VAL A 77 4.11 -15.16 -0.91
CA VAL A 77 3.18 -14.39 -1.75
C VAL A 77 2.46 -13.35 -0.92
N THR A 78 2.44 -12.12 -1.43
CA THR A 78 1.61 -11.04 -0.90
C THR A 78 0.62 -10.62 -1.97
N LEU A 79 -0.67 -10.84 -1.73
CA LEU A 79 -1.77 -10.37 -2.57
C LEU A 79 -2.31 -9.07 -1.98
N THR A 80 -2.48 -8.06 -2.82
CA THR A 80 -2.91 -6.71 -2.42
C THR A 80 -4.24 -6.29 -3.08
N SER A 81 -4.84 -7.20 -3.85
CA SER A 81 -6.07 -7.01 -4.60
C SER A 81 -6.83 -8.33 -4.70
N PRO A 82 -8.17 -8.31 -4.62
CA PRO A 82 -9.01 -9.51 -4.71
C PRO A 82 -9.08 -10.11 -6.12
N VAL A 83 -8.64 -9.39 -7.17
CA VAL A 83 -8.78 -9.88 -8.54
C VAL A 83 -7.64 -10.81 -8.93
N VAL A 84 -7.96 -12.10 -9.05
CA VAL A 84 -7.10 -13.17 -9.55
C VAL A 84 -7.93 -14.01 -10.54
N ASN A 85 -7.58 -14.02 -11.82
CA ASN A 85 -8.25 -14.87 -12.81
C ASN A 85 -7.79 -16.34 -12.69
N ASP A 86 -8.50 -17.29 -13.32
CA ASP A 86 -8.22 -18.73 -13.22
C ASP A 86 -6.76 -19.09 -13.48
N ALA A 87 -6.15 -18.52 -14.52
CA ALA A 87 -4.74 -18.75 -14.85
C ALA A 87 -3.79 -18.32 -13.72
N SER A 88 -4.10 -17.22 -13.03
CA SER A 88 -3.31 -16.76 -11.89
C SER A 88 -3.57 -17.61 -10.65
N ILE A 89 -4.77 -18.14 -10.45
CA ILE A 89 -5.09 -19.11 -9.39
C ILE A 89 -4.27 -20.39 -9.60
N ASP A 90 -4.25 -20.93 -10.82
CA ASP A 90 -3.48 -22.13 -11.16
C ASP A 90 -1.98 -21.92 -10.96
N LEU A 91 -1.47 -20.73 -11.30
CA LEU A 91 -0.09 -20.35 -11.01
C LEU A 91 0.19 -20.37 -9.51
N LEU A 92 -0.64 -19.72 -8.70
CA LEU A 92 -0.47 -19.69 -7.25
C LEU A 92 -0.49 -21.09 -6.65
N ARG A 93 -1.41 -21.95 -7.13
CA ARG A 93 -1.52 -23.34 -6.70
C ARG A 93 -0.32 -24.19 -7.11
N SER A 94 0.41 -23.80 -8.16
CA SER A 94 1.64 -24.49 -8.58
C SER A 94 2.82 -24.27 -7.62
N PHE A 95 2.75 -23.26 -6.75
CA PHE A 95 3.79 -22.94 -5.80
C PHE A 95 3.66 -23.71 -4.48
N ASN A 96 4.81 -23.96 -3.84
CA ASN A 96 4.91 -24.57 -2.52
C ASN A 96 5.05 -23.47 -1.46
N LEU A 97 3.93 -22.88 -1.06
CA LEU A 97 3.92 -21.70 -0.23
C LEU A 97 4.31 -22.02 1.22
N VAL A 98 5.15 -21.15 1.77
CA VAL A 98 5.57 -21.12 3.18
C VAL A 98 4.97 -19.89 3.87
N GLU A 99 4.72 -18.82 3.12
CA GLU A 99 4.11 -17.58 3.63
C GLU A 99 3.08 -17.04 2.63
N LEU A 100 1.88 -16.72 3.12
CA LEU A 100 0.82 -16.09 2.35
C LEU A 100 0.30 -14.87 3.10
N ARG A 101 0.31 -13.71 2.44
CA ARG A 101 -0.25 -12.46 2.93
C ARG A 101 -1.40 -12.03 2.02
N LEU A 102 -2.58 -11.88 2.61
CA LEU A 102 -3.80 -11.46 1.96
C LEU A 102 -4.16 -10.07 2.51
N LEU A 103 -3.76 -9.04 1.76
CA LEU A 103 -3.89 -7.64 2.14
C LEU A 103 -4.95 -6.98 1.27
N ASN A 104 -5.70 -6.04 1.85
CA ASN A 104 -6.67 -5.20 1.14
C ASN A 104 -7.67 -6.01 0.27
N LEU A 105 -8.50 -6.80 0.94
CA LEU A 105 -9.46 -7.74 0.34
C LEU A 105 -10.79 -7.10 -0.10
N LYS A 106 -10.90 -5.77 -0.08
CA LYS A 106 -12.11 -5.06 -0.50
C LYS A 106 -12.28 -5.13 -2.02
N GLU A 107 -13.47 -5.55 -2.46
CA GLU A 107 -13.86 -5.48 -3.87
C GLU A 107 -13.92 -4.04 -4.38
N GLU A 108 -13.43 -3.79 -5.60
CA GLU A 108 -13.34 -2.44 -6.18
C GLU A 108 -14.71 -1.79 -6.45
N ASN A 109 -15.81 -2.55 -6.42
CA ASN A 109 -17.14 -2.12 -6.86
C ASN A 109 -18.18 -1.93 -5.74
N THR A 110 -17.82 -2.04 -4.47
CA THR A 110 -18.77 -1.73 -3.39
C THR A 110 -18.94 -0.21 -3.29
N GLY A 111 -19.98 0.31 -3.96
CA GLY A 111 -20.35 1.72 -3.92
C GLY A 111 -20.51 2.22 -2.48
N ASP A 112 -19.86 3.33 -2.17
CA ASP A 112 -19.83 3.91 -0.84
C ASP A 112 -21.20 4.49 -0.51
N SER A 113 -21.93 3.89 0.43
CA SER A 113 -23.16 4.48 0.94
C SER A 113 -22.79 5.71 1.76
N ARG A 114 -23.27 6.89 1.36
CA ARG A 114 -23.06 8.19 2.04
C ARG A 114 -23.52 8.22 3.50
N TYR A 115 -24.14 7.16 4.00
CA TYR A 115 -24.54 6.99 5.39
C TYR A 115 -24.46 5.50 5.79
N GLY A 116 -23.27 5.04 6.21
CA GLY A 116 -23.08 3.73 6.85
C GLY A 116 -21.81 2.99 6.41
N TYR A 117 -20.95 2.68 7.37
CA TYR A 117 -19.75 1.84 7.21
C TYR A 117 -20.12 0.40 6.87
N LYS A 118 -20.50 0.10 5.62
CA LYS A 118 -20.73 -1.29 5.20
C LYS A 118 -19.39 -1.90 4.79
N LYS A 119 -18.86 -2.82 5.62
CA LYS A 119 -17.68 -3.61 5.26
C LYS A 119 -17.98 -4.47 4.03
N SER A 120 -16.98 -4.68 3.18
CA SER A 120 -17.10 -5.58 2.03
C SER A 120 -16.99 -7.02 2.51
N PHE A 121 -17.91 -7.88 2.10
CA PHE A 121 -17.78 -9.32 2.33
C PHE A 121 -16.71 -9.91 1.41
N PHE A 122 -15.84 -10.77 1.94
CA PHE A 122 -14.85 -11.52 1.19
C PHE A 122 -14.88 -12.97 1.64
N ASP A 123 -15.08 -13.91 0.71
CA ASP A 123 -15.06 -15.34 1.00
C ASP A 123 -13.61 -15.84 1.12
N ILE A 124 -13.06 -15.71 2.33
CA ILE A 124 -11.67 -16.06 2.62
C ILE A 124 -11.43 -17.57 2.47
N ILE A 125 -12.44 -18.40 2.72
CA ILE A 125 -12.32 -19.85 2.60
C ILE A 125 -12.22 -20.25 1.14
N ALA A 126 -13.12 -19.75 0.29
CA ALA A 126 -13.06 -20.00 -1.14
C ALA A 126 -11.73 -19.50 -1.76
N ALA A 127 -11.22 -18.37 -1.28
CA ALA A 127 -9.93 -17.84 -1.72
C ALA A 127 -8.76 -18.75 -1.32
N LEU A 128 -8.70 -19.20 -0.06
CA LEU A 128 -7.65 -20.09 0.41
C LEU A 128 -7.70 -21.47 -0.27
N ASP A 129 -8.89 -22.05 -0.46
CA ASP A 129 -9.10 -23.31 -1.20
C ASP A 129 -8.68 -23.19 -2.67
N SER A 130 -8.86 -21.99 -3.25
CA SER A 130 -8.42 -21.71 -4.62
C SER A 130 -6.90 -21.63 -4.71
N ILE A 131 -6.25 -20.91 -3.77
CA ILE A 131 -4.83 -20.58 -3.82
C ILE A 131 -3.95 -21.73 -3.34
N LEU A 132 -4.35 -22.43 -2.28
CA LEU A 132 -3.48 -23.39 -1.60
C LEU A 132 -3.58 -24.78 -2.22
N SER A 133 -2.42 -25.34 -2.58
CA SER A 133 -2.30 -26.75 -2.92
C SER A 133 -2.21 -27.61 -1.66
N SER A 134 -2.43 -28.93 -1.79
CA SER A 134 -2.26 -29.88 -0.69
C SER A 134 -0.83 -29.90 -0.12
N ILE A 135 0.17 -29.48 -0.91
CA ILE A 135 1.55 -29.34 -0.45
C ILE A 135 1.68 -28.06 0.37
N SER A 136 1.16 -26.94 -0.16
CA SER A 136 1.13 -25.66 0.55
C SER A 136 0.42 -25.75 1.90
N CYS A 137 -0.71 -26.47 2.00
CA CYS A 137 -1.38 -26.70 3.28
C CYS A 137 -0.52 -27.41 4.33
N LYS A 138 0.54 -28.12 3.93
CA LYS A 138 1.49 -28.79 4.84
C LYS A 138 2.76 -27.97 5.10
N SER A 139 3.16 -27.12 4.15
CA SER A 139 4.38 -26.31 4.23
C SER A 139 4.17 -24.89 4.73
N LEU A 140 2.94 -24.37 4.72
CA LEU A 140 2.64 -23.02 5.17
C LEU A 140 3.03 -22.88 6.66
N ARG A 141 3.74 -21.80 6.98
CA ARG A 141 4.17 -21.44 8.34
C ARG A 141 3.64 -20.09 8.76
N ALA A 142 3.41 -19.18 7.81
CA ALA A 142 2.92 -17.84 8.09
C ALA A 142 1.69 -17.51 7.23
N LEU A 143 0.63 -17.07 7.89
CA LEU A 143 -0.59 -16.58 7.26
C LEU A 143 -0.91 -15.19 7.82
N LYS A 144 -0.99 -14.19 6.94
CA LYS A 144 -1.44 -12.83 7.28
C LYS A 144 -2.71 -12.50 6.51
N ILE A 145 -3.75 -12.05 7.21
CA ILE A 145 -5.03 -11.62 6.65
C ILE A 145 -5.35 -10.26 7.27
N ASP A 146 -5.39 -9.22 6.44
CA ASP A 146 -5.81 -7.90 6.90
C ASP A 146 -7.35 -7.79 6.87
N GLY A 147 -7.94 -7.65 8.05
CA GLY A 147 -9.38 -7.54 8.22
C GLY A 147 -9.96 -6.13 8.06
N ASP A 148 -9.14 -5.11 7.79
CA ASP A 148 -9.64 -3.75 7.69
C ASP A 148 -10.71 -3.62 6.58
N GLN A 149 -11.86 -3.06 6.97
CA GLN A 149 -13.06 -2.89 6.14
C GLN A 149 -13.60 -4.17 5.47
N THR A 150 -13.20 -5.35 5.94
CA THR A 150 -13.60 -6.63 5.34
C THR A 150 -14.34 -7.49 6.35
N GLU A 151 -15.44 -8.10 5.91
CA GLU A 151 -16.18 -9.13 6.64
C GLU A 151 -15.92 -10.49 5.99
N PHE A 152 -15.83 -11.53 6.82
CA PHE A 152 -15.54 -12.90 6.39
C PHE A 152 -16.70 -13.83 6.73
N ASN A 153 -16.65 -15.06 6.22
CA ASN A 153 -17.57 -16.14 6.58
C ASN A 153 -17.65 -16.30 8.11
N TYR A 154 -18.80 -16.66 8.67
CA TYR A 154 -18.97 -16.73 10.13
C TYR A 154 -18.01 -17.73 10.81
N ASP A 155 -17.68 -18.84 10.15
CA ASP A 155 -16.84 -19.93 10.66
C ASP A 155 -15.40 -19.90 10.10
N TRP A 156 -14.98 -18.77 9.52
CA TRP A 156 -13.75 -18.68 8.75
C TRP A 156 -12.52 -19.18 9.52
N ILE A 157 -12.34 -18.76 10.78
CA ILE A 157 -11.17 -19.12 11.57
C ILE A 157 -11.19 -20.59 12.00
N GLU A 158 -12.38 -21.17 12.19
CA GLU A 158 -12.56 -22.60 12.51
C GLU A 158 -12.16 -23.47 11.32
N GLN A 159 -12.52 -23.05 10.11
CA GLN A 159 -12.12 -23.74 8.89
C GLN A 159 -10.61 -23.62 8.65
N ILE A 160 -10.03 -22.43 8.84
CA ILE A 160 -8.57 -22.23 8.76
C ILE A 160 -7.85 -23.10 9.79
N ALA A 161 -8.32 -23.14 11.04
CA ALA A 161 -7.73 -23.96 12.10
C ALA A 161 -7.71 -25.46 11.75
N LYS A 162 -8.79 -25.97 11.15
CA LYS A 162 -8.87 -27.39 10.73
C LYS A 162 -7.80 -27.77 9.70
N VAL A 163 -7.46 -26.87 8.79
CA VAL A 163 -6.56 -27.16 7.66
C VAL A 163 -5.12 -26.75 7.96
N LEU A 164 -4.92 -25.54 8.49
CA LEU A 164 -3.62 -24.90 8.65
C LEU A 164 -3.15 -24.83 10.10
N GLY A 165 -4.05 -25.04 11.07
CA GLY A 165 -3.76 -25.01 12.50
C GLY A 165 -2.56 -25.84 12.94
N PRO A 166 -2.44 -27.11 12.52
CA PRO A 166 -1.31 -27.96 12.90
C PRO A 166 0.06 -27.50 12.38
N VAL A 167 0.12 -26.65 11.35
CA VAL A 167 1.38 -26.30 10.66
C VAL A 167 1.80 -24.85 10.84
N LEU A 168 0.87 -23.95 11.16
CA LEU A 168 1.17 -22.53 11.28
C LEU A 168 1.99 -22.22 12.54
N GLN A 169 2.94 -21.31 12.36
CA GLN A 169 3.81 -20.75 13.39
C GLN A 169 3.54 -19.25 13.57
N GLN A 170 3.06 -18.58 12.52
CA GLN A 170 2.72 -17.16 12.54
C GLN A 170 1.31 -16.97 12.00
N LEU A 171 0.47 -16.30 12.80
CA LEU A 171 -0.88 -15.91 12.40
C LEU A 171 -1.07 -14.42 12.67
N ASP A 172 -1.36 -13.67 11.63
CA ASP A 172 -1.69 -12.26 11.71
C ASP A 172 -3.08 -12.06 11.12
N ILE A 173 -4.03 -11.69 11.97
CA ILE A 173 -5.43 -11.46 11.63
C ILE A 173 -5.89 -10.10 12.17
N ASN A 174 -4.99 -9.12 12.13
CA ASN A 174 -5.26 -7.77 12.61
C ASN A 174 -6.55 -7.21 11.99
N SER A 175 -7.32 -6.46 12.78
CA SER A 175 -8.57 -5.81 12.37
C SER A 175 -9.67 -6.77 11.85
N CYS A 176 -9.48 -8.09 11.91
CA CYS A 176 -10.52 -9.06 11.54
C CYS A 176 -11.69 -9.00 12.52
N HIS A 177 -12.91 -8.99 12.00
CA HIS A 177 -14.08 -9.11 12.86
C HIS A 177 -14.17 -10.55 13.38
N MET A 178 -14.20 -10.69 14.70
CA MET A 178 -14.39 -11.97 15.37
C MET A 178 -15.81 -12.10 15.87
N PHE A 179 -16.36 -13.31 15.75
CA PHE A 179 -17.64 -13.68 16.35
C PHE A 179 -17.42 -14.36 17.71
N TRP A 180 -18.48 -14.36 18.53
CA TRP A 180 -18.52 -15.01 19.84
C TRP A 180 -18.10 -16.49 19.74
N ASN A 181 -17.11 -16.93 20.53
CA ASN A 181 -16.45 -18.27 20.58
C ASN A 181 -15.14 -18.43 19.77
N GLN A 182 -14.80 -17.49 18.90
CA GLN A 182 -13.66 -17.67 18.00
C GLN A 182 -12.30 -17.56 18.68
N SER A 183 -12.22 -16.93 19.86
CA SER A 183 -10.99 -16.87 20.66
C SER A 183 -10.51 -18.27 21.03
N THR A 184 -11.42 -19.12 21.55
CA THR A 184 -11.10 -20.52 21.91
C THR A 184 -10.60 -21.32 20.71
N THR A 185 -11.17 -21.09 19.54
CA THR A 185 -10.72 -21.71 18.28
C THR A 185 -9.27 -21.35 17.95
N ILE A 186 -8.86 -20.09 18.17
CA ILE A 186 -7.47 -19.68 17.93
C ILE A 186 -6.52 -20.40 18.90
N PHE A 187 -6.85 -20.42 20.18
CA PHE A 187 -5.92 -20.94 21.20
C PHE A 187 -5.79 -22.46 21.17
N THR A 188 -6.87 -23.17 20.82
CA THR A 188 -6.88 -24.64 20.71
C THR A 188 -6.50 -25.15 19.31
N GLY A 189 -6.82 -24.38 18.27
CA GLY A 189 -6.67 -24.79 16.88
C GLY A 189 -5.26 -24.60 16.32
N PHE A 190 -4.46 -23.70 16.88
CA PHE A 190 -3.12 -23.35 16.38
C PHE A 190 -2.02 -23.60 17.43
N PRO A 191 -1.78 -24.86 17.83
CA PRO A 191 -0.91 -25.19 18.98
C PRO A 191 0.58 -24.86 18.78
N ASN A 192 1.00 -24.61 17.54
CA ASN A 192 2.40 -24.39 17.17
C ASN A 192 2.75 -22.91 16.96
N LEU A 193 1.85 -21.98 17.29
CA LEU A 193 2.11 -20.55 17.13
C LEU A 193 3.27 -20.08 18.00
N THR A 194 4.18 -19.35 17.36
CA THR A 194 5.25 -18.57 17.97
C THR A 194 4.99 -17.08 17.81
N GLU A 195 4.20 -16.66 16.81
CA GLU A 195 3.81 -15.26 16.60
C GLU A 195 2.30 -15.14 16.35
N LEU A 196 1.64 -14.23 17.08
CA LEU A 196 0.22 -13.94 16.94
C LEU A 196 -0.02 -12.43 16.92
N ASP A 197 -0.68 -11.93 15.88
CA ASP A 197 -1.24 -10.57 15.84
C ASP A 197 -2.76 -10.63 15.70
N VAL A 198 -3.45 -10.18 16.73
CA VAL A 198 -4.91 -10.07 16.81
C VAL A 198 -5.32 -8.65 17.16
N SER A 199 -4.48 -7.67 16.85
CA SER A 199 -4.70 -6.26 17.16
C SER A 199 -6.00 -5.74 16.56
N TYR A 200 -6.69 -4.87 17.28
CA TYR A 200 -7.94 -4.23 16.85
C TYR A 200 -9.05 -5.23 16.49
N THR A 201 -9.02 -6.43 17.09
CA THR A 201 -10.10 -7.42 17.02
C THR A 201 -10.98 -7.33 18.28
N GLN A 202 -11.86 -8.32 18.49
CA GLN A 202 -12.70 -8.47 19.69
C GLN A 202 -12.36 -9.79 20.43
N ILE A 203 -11.10 -10.22 20.37
CA ILE A 203 -10.65 -11.44 21.04
C ILE A 203 -10.75 -11.30 22.57
N CYS A 204 -11.12 -12.39 23.25
CA CYS A 204 -11.08 -12.52 24.71
C CYS A 204 -9.93 -13.46 25.07
N LEU A 205 -9.01 -13.02 25.93
CA LEU A 205 -7.81 -13.81 26.29
C LEU A 205 -8.11 -14.81 27.40
N ALA A 206 -9.05 -14.47 28.27
CA ALA A 206 -9.58 -15.36 29.31
C ALA A 206 -10.08 -16.72 28.75
N ASP A 207 -10.36 -16.80 27.45
CA ASP A 207 -10.70 -18.03 26.73
C ASP A 207 -9.51 -19.00 26.52
N GLY A 208 -8.36 -18.75 27.15
CA GLY A 208 -7.26 -19.71 27.25
C GLY A 208 -6.02 -19.38 26.41
N ILE A 209 -5.64 -18.10 26.27
CA ILE A 209 -4.41 -17.75 25.53
C ILE A 209 -3.16 -18.44 26.09
N SER A 210 -3.13 -18.78 27.38
CA SER A 210 -2.04 -19.52 28.03
C SER A 210 -1.74 -20.89 27.39
N GLN A 211 -2.68 -21.44 26.63
CA GLN A 211 -2.49 -22.68 25.88
C GLN A 211 -1.42 -22.55 24.78
N LEU A 212 -1.16 -21.35 24.28
CA LEU A 212 -0.11 -21.06 23.30
C LEU A 212 1.28 -21.00 23.97
N LYS A 213 1.72 -22.12 24.53
CA LYS A 213 2.96 -22.24 25.34
C LYS A 213 4.25 -21.91 24.59
N ASN A 214 4.19 -21.87 23.26
CA ASN A 214 5.33 -21.55 22.38
C ASN A 214 5.34 -20.10 21.90
N LEU A 215 4.38 -19.28 22.34
CA LEU A 215 4.26 -17.92 21.86
C LEU A 215 5.43 -17.05 22.32
N GLU A 216 6.12 -16.46 21.35
CA GLU A 216 7.28 -15.57 21.53
C GLU A 216 6.94 -14.13 21.18
N LYS A 217 5.99 -13.90 20.26
CA LYS A 217 5.50 -12.57 19.88
C LYS A 217 3.98 -12.49 19.93
N LEU A 218 3.46 -11.47 20.59
CA LEU A 218 2.02 -11.21 20.71
C LEU A 218 1.71 -9.73 20.52
N SER A 219 0.80 -9.42 19.59
CA SER A 219 0.17 -8.10 19.49
C SER A 219 -1.32 -8.19 19.76
N ILE A 220 -1.76 -7.44 20.77
CA ILE A 220 -3.15 -7.26 21.18
C ILE A 220 -3.51 -5.76 21.25
N ALA A 221 -2.83 -4.95 20.44
CA ALA A 221 -3.03 -3.50 20.42
C ALA A 221 -4.49 -3.12 20.15
N GLY A 222 -4.99 -2.13 20.88
CA GLY A 222 -6.35 -1.60 20.74
C GLY A 222 -7.47 -2.51 21.27
N ILE A 223 -7.14 -3.65 21.89
CA ILE A 223 -8.11 -4.53 22.55
C ILE A 223 -8.31 -4.06 23.98
N ARG A 224 -9.53 -4.16 24.50
CA ARG A 224 -9.82 -3.89 25.91
C ARG A 224 -9.61 -5.17 26.71
N LEU A 225 -8.72 -5.13 27.69
CA LEU A 225 -8.44 -6.24 28.59
C LEU A 225 -9.05 -6.00 29.98
N ASP A 226 -9.43 -7.08 30.65
CA ASP A 226 -9.78 -7.12 32.06
C ASP A 226 -8.79 -7.95 32.90
N ASP A 227 -9.11 -8.17 34.17
CA ASP A 227 -8.23 -8.85 35.12
C ASP A 227 -8.01 -10.33 34.74
N ASP A 228 -9.06 -11.03 34.26
CA ASP A 228 -8.99 -12.43 33.84
C ASP A 228 -8.12 -12.58 32.57
N ASP A 229 -8.20 -11.62 31.65
CA ASP A 229 -7.33 -11.56 30.48
C ASP A 229 -5.85 -11.42 30.87
N PHE A 230 -5.52 -10.61 31.88
CA PHE A 230 -4.15 -10.45 32.36
C PHE A 230 -3.66 -11.70 33.11
N GLU A 231 -4.51 -12.36 33.89
CA GLU A 231 -4.16 -13.64 34.54
C GLU A 231 -3.72 -14.69 33.52
N GLU A 232 -4.43 -14.82 32.40
CA GLU A 232 -4.05 -15.72 31.31
C GLU A 232 -2.80 -15.24 30.56
N LEU A 233 -2.69 -13.94 30.27
CA LEU A 233 -1.57 -13.36 29.55
C LEU A 233 -0.24 -13.62 30.26
N PHE A 234 -0.18 -13.44 31.60
CA PHE A 234 1.04 -13.60 32.39
C PHE A 234 1.51 -15.06 32.53
N GLN A 235 0.73 -16.03 32.06
CA GLN A 235 1.16 -17.44 31.96
C GLN A 235 2.07 -17.70 30.75
N LEU A 236 2.18 -16.79 29.79
CA LEU A 236 3.02 -16.93 28.59
C LEU A 236 4.52 -16.71 28.87
N ARG A 237 5.19 -17.72 29.43
CA ARG A 237 6.57 -17.59 29.93
C ARG A 237 7.66 -17.44 28.84
N LYS A 238 7.37 -17.75 27.57
CA LYS A 238 8.32 -17.61 26.44
C LYS A 238 8.22 -16.26 25.71
N LEU A 239 7.30 -15.40 26.12
CA LEU A 239 7.01 -14.17 25.42
C LEU A 239 8.23 -13.23 25.46
N GLN A 240 8.70 -12.85 24.27
CA GLN A 240 9.83 -11.95 24.06
C GLN A 240 9.38 -10.58 23.55
N PHE A 241 8.28 -10.53 22.78
CA PHE A 241 7.73 -9.31 22.19
C PHE A 241 6.25 -9.21 22.56
N LEU A 242 5.86 -8.14 23.23
CA LEU A 242 4.48 -7.89 23.63
C LEU A 242 4.05 -6.49 23.22
N ASN A 243 2.97 -6.39 22.44
CA ASN A 243 2.36 -5.12 22.05
C ASN A 243 0.95 -4.97 22.65
N LEU A 244 0.85 -4.03 23.59
CA LEU A 244 -0.33 -3.60 24.34
C LEU A 244 -0.73 -2.15 24.01
N ALA A 245 -0.35 -1.63 22.85
CA ALA A 245 -0.61 -0.24 22.49
C ALA A 245 -2.12 0.07 22.51
N GLY A 246 -2.54 1.11 23.23
CA GLY A 246 -3.92 1.60 23.25
C GLY A 246 -4.95 0.65 23.88
N VAL A 247 -4.50 -0.27 24.74
CA VAL A 247 -5.33 -1.22 25.50
C VAL A 247 -6.05 -0.56 26.69
N TYR A 248 -5.48 0.51 27.26
CA TYR A 248 -5.98 1.12 28.50
C TYR A 248 -7.15 2.10 28.28
N ARG A 249 -8.31 1.85 28.92
CA ARG A 249 -9.48 2.75 28.91
C ARG A 249 -10.30 2.80 30.21
N GLY A 250 -9.79 2.42 31.39
CA GLY A 250 -10.66 2.35 32.58
C GLY A 250 -10.02 2.10 33.96
N ARG A 251 -10.91 1.87 34.96
CA ARG A 251 -10.66 1.81 36.42
C ARG A 251 -10.21 0.44 36.98
N TYR A 252 -9.67 -0.46 36.15
CA TYR A 252 -9.31 -1.84 36.55
C TYR A 252 -7.80 -2.02 36.73
N MET A 253 -7.36 -3.17 37.26
CA MET A 253 -5.93 -3.50 37.34
C MET A 253 -5.34 -3.44 35.93
N ASP A 254 -4.24 -2.70 35.80
CA ASP A 254 -3.58 -2.53 34.54
C ASP A 254 -2.35 -3.43 34.45
N PHE A 255 -1.75 -3.50 33.25
CA PHE A 255 -0.53 -4.27 33.02
C PHE A 255 0.58 -3.97 34.04
N MET A 256 0.66 -2.72 34.52
CA MET A 256 1.68 -2.30 35.48
C MET A 256 1.45 -2.98 36.83
N ASN A 257 0.22 -3.01 37.33
CA ASN A 257 -0.10 -3.66 38.59
C ASN A 257 0.26 -5.15 38.57
N PHE A 258 -0.13 -5.88 37.52
CA PHE A 258 0.26 -7.30 37.37
C PHE A 258 1.80 -7.45 37.32
N SER A 259 2.48 -6.58 36.58
CA SER A 259 3.94 -6.58 36.51
C SER A 259 4.61 -6.37 37.88
N PHE A 260 4.03 -5.53 38.75
CA PHE A 260 4.62 -5.24 40.06
C PHE A 260 4.30 -6.28 41.15
N HIS A 261 3.26 -7.08 40.96
CA HIS A 261 2.83 -8.09 41.93
C HIS A 261 3.32 -9.50 41.62
N GLU A 262 3.62 -9.81 40.36
CA GLU A 262 4.16 -11.11 39.96
C GLU A 262 5.65 -11.23 40.33
N THR A 263 6.08 -12.39 40.83
CA THR A 263 7.48 -12.61 41.25
C THR A 263 8.49 -12.69 40.11
N ALA A 264 8.03 -13.01 38.89
CA ALA A 264 8.86 -13.10 37.68
C ALA A 264 7.98 -12.92 36.42
N PRO A 265 7.43 -11.72 36.18
CA PRO A 265 6.61 -11.47 35.00
C PRO A 265 7.47 -11.55 33.74
N PHE A 266 6.93 -12.19 32.69
CA PHE A 266 7.56 -12.38 31.36
C PHE A 266 9.09 -12.43 31.38
N PRO A 267 9.70 -13.53 31.86
CA PRO A 267 11.14 -13.61 32.12
C PRO A 267 12.03 -13.50 30.86
N GLU A 268 11.43 -13.61 29.67
CA GLU A 268 12.09 -13.48 28.38
C GLU A 268 11.76 -12.18 27.64
N LEU A 269 11.01 -11.25 28.26
CA LEU A 269 10.53 -10.04 27.60
C LEU A 269 11.70 -9.11 27.23
N LYS A 270 11.84 -8.86 25.93
CA LYS A 270 12.84 -7.98 25.33
C LYS A 270 12.23 -6.72 24.74
N VAL A 271 11.01 -6.83 24.24
CA VAL A 271 10.31 -5.71 23.61
C VAL A 271 8.90 -5.61 24.17
N LEU A 272 8.58 -4.45 24.70
CA LEU A 272 7.24 -4.15 25.23
C LEU A 272 6.72 -2.85 24.63
N ASP A 273 5.61 -2.87 23.92
CA ASP A 273 4.89 -1.67 23.50
C ASP A 273 3.67 -1.46 24.39
N ILE A 274 3.66 -0.36 25.12
CA ILE A 274 2.56 0.09 25.99
C ILE A 274 2.18 1.54 25.65
N SER A 275 2.42 1.94 24.40
CA SER A 275 2.08 3.25 23.88
C SER A 275 0.57 3.50 23.92
N ALA A 276 0.17 4.77 23.89
CA ALA A 276 -1.24 5.18 23.93
C ALA A 276 -2.07 4.66 25.14
N ASN A 277 -1.41 4.24 26.23
CA ASN A 277 -2.07 3.83 27.48
C ASN A 277 -2.07 4.90 28.59
N GLY A 278 -1.34 6.01 28.41
CA GLY A 278 -1.37 7.14 29.34
C GLY A 278 -0.59 6.92 30.66
N TYR A 279 0.35 5.98 30.70
CA TYR A 279 1.21 5.75 31.86
C TYR A 279 2.17 6.92 32.12
N ASP A 280 2.38 7.22 33.40
CA ASP A 280 3.35 8.21 33.87
C ASP A 280 4.79 7.65 33.83
N LEU A 281 5.79 8.52 33.65
CA LEU A 281 7.21 8.16 33.56
C LEU A 281 7.75 7.47 34.83
N GLY A 282 7.20 7.77 36.01
CA GLY A 282 7.59 7.12 37.27
C GLY A 282 7.24 5.63 37.30
N LEU A 283 6.02 5.27 36.88
CA LEU A 283 5.60 3.87 36.74
C LEU A 283 6.47 3.13 35.72
N ILE A 284 6.81 3.80 34.64
CA ILE A 284 7.64 3.27 33.56
C ILE A 284 9.06 2.97 34.06
N GLN A 285 9.64 3.86 34.85
CA GLN A 285 10.96 3.64 35.44
C GLN A 285 10.97 2.39 36.34
N ARG A 286 9.95 2.23 37.19
CA ARG A 286 9.79 1.01 37.98
C ARG A 286 9.61 -0.24 37.12
N LEU A 287 8.91 -0.12 35.98
CA LEU A 287 8.71 -1.24 35.07
C LEU A 287 10.01 -1.78 34.48
N VAL A 288 10.96 -0.89 34.14
CA VAL A 288 12.29 -1.29 33.64
C VAL A 288 13.04 -2.14 34.66
N GLU A 289 12.88 -1.86 35.95
CA GLU A 289 13.52 -2.62 37.04
C GLU A 289 12.92 -4.02 37.20
N VAL A 290 11.65 -4.21 36.82
CA VAL A 290 10.95 -5.50 36.85
C VAL A 290 11.42 -6.44 35.74
N TYR A 291 11.76 -5.90 34.56
CA TYR A 291 12.10 -6.70 33.38
C TYR A 291 13.58 -6.54 32.99
N PRO A 292 14.48 -7.39 33.52
CA PRO A 292 15.93 -7.21 33.33
C PRO A 292 16.44 -7.47 31.91
N LYS A 293 15.67 -8.17 31.07
CA LYS A 293 16.00 -8.44 29.66
C LYS A 293 15.38 -7.44 28.69
N LEU A 294 14.65 -6.45 29.20
CA LEU A 294 13.91 -5.51 28.38
C LEU A 294 14.89 -4.58 27.64
N GLU A 295 14.96 -4.75 26.32
CA GLU A 295 15.86 -4.00 25.43
C GLU A 295 15.17 -2.77 24.85
N THR A 296 13.88 -2.90 24.54
CA THR A 296 13.08 -1.84 23.92
C THR A 296 11.76 -1.73 24.65
N ILE A 297 11.40 -0.51 25.02
CA ILE A 297 10.04 -0.22 25.42
C ILE A 297 9.45 0.80 24.45
N GLY A 298 8.46 0.35 23.68
CA GLY A 298 7.49 1.18 22.99
C GLY A 298 6.61 1.86 24.02
N LEU A 299 7.20 2.70 24.85
CA LEU A 299 6.43 3.80 25.38
C LEU A 299 6.70 4.95 24.46
N ILE A 300 5.96 5.97 24.73
CA ILE A 300 6.50 7.30 24.65
C ILE A 300 7.67 7.33 25.71
N GLY A 301 8.80 6.62 25.46
CA GLY A 301 9.63 5.85 26.43
C GLY A 301 11.13 6.08 26.69
N VAL A 302 12.01 5.10 26.36
CA VAL A 302 13.49 5.24 26.19
C VAL A 302 13.91 4.39 24.97
N ARG A 303 14.51 5.06 23.96
CA ARG A 303 14.28 4.87 22.51
C ARG A 303 12.79 4.99 22.15
N LEU A 304 12.28 6.18 22.42
CA LEU A 304 10.87 6.58 22.32
C LEU A 304 10.29 6.38 20.91
N LEU A 305 9.41 5.40 20.75
CA LEU A 305 8.42 5.40 19.67
C LEU A 305 7.36 6.43 20.04
N MET A 306 7.64 7.67 19.68
CA MET A 306 6.79 8.83 19.88
C MET A 306 6.27 9.30 18.54
N ASN A 307 4.99 9.67 18.50
CA ASN A 307 4.48 10.56 17.47
C ASN A 307 4.43 11.99 18.02
N THR A 308 5.47 12.49 18.69
CA THR A 308 5.51 13.89 19.14
C THR A 308 6.34 14.73 18.19
N THR A 309 7.55 14.26 17.87
CA THR A 309 8.44 14.84 16.87
C THR A 309 8.50 13.98 15.60
N VAL A 310 8.92 14.60 14.48
CA VAL A 310 9.05 13.89 13.20
C VAL A 310 10.10 12.78 13.25
N GLU A 311 11.23 12.99 13.92
CA GLU A 311 12.30 11.98 14.04
C GLU A 311 11.78 10.69 14.70
N GLN A 312 11.03 10.83 15.78
CA GLN A 312 10.45 9.70 16.50
C GLN A 312 9.32 9.02 15.71
N CYS A 313 8.56 9.78 14.90
CA CYS A 313 7.58 9.17 13.99
C CYS A 313 8.27 8.24 12.98
N LEU A 314 9.46 8.61 12.49
CA LEU A 314 10.20 7.79 11.53
C LEU A 314 10.74 6.52 12.17
N ASP A 315 11.28 6.62 13.38
CA ASP A 315 11.73 5.46 14.13
C ASP A 315 10.54 4.53 14.48
N SER A 316 9.36 5.11 14.73
CA SER A 316 8.10 4.36 14.97
C SER A 316 7.64 3.62 13.73
N LEU A 317 7.64 4.26 12.56
CA LEU A 317 7.33 3.59 11.30
C LEU A 317 8.27 2.41 11.06
N ASP A 318 9.58 2.60 11.26
CA ASP A 318 10.57 1.53 11.09
C ASP A 318 10.31 0.37 12.04
N TYR A 319 9.96 0.64 13.29
CA TYR A 319 9.62 -0.41 14.24
C TYR A 319 8.41 -1.21 13.80
N TYR A 320 7.27 -0.56 13.50
CA TYR A 320 6.05 -1.29 13.16
C TYR A 320 6.20 -2.06 11.85
N LEU A 321 6.77 -1.45 10.81
CA LEU A 321 6.95 -2.10 9.52
C LEU A 321 7.87 -3.32 9.61
N ASN A 322 8.94 -3.27 10.42
CA ASN A 322 9.90 -4.38 10.53
C ASN A 322 9.48 -5.47 11.54
N ASN A 323 8.69 -5.14 12.56
CA ASN A 323 8.36 -6.09 13.64
C ASN A 323 6.93 -6.63 13.57
N TRP A 324 5.97 -5.82 13.12
CA TRP A 324 4.55 -6.15 13.10
C TRP A 324 3.94 -6.09 11.68
N GLY A 325 4.74 -5.67 10.69
CA GLY A 325 4.24 -5.39 9.35
C GLY A 325 3.27 -4.21 9.32
N PHE A 326 2.41 -4.18 8.30
CA PHE A 326 1.46 -3.09 8.16
C PHE A 326 0.27 -3.24 9.11
N GLN A 327 0.24 -2.45 10.18
CA GLN A 327 -0.90 -2.26 11.07
C GLN A 327 -1.59 -0.94 10.74
N HIS A 328 -2.66 -0.98 9.93
CA HIS A 328 -3.31 0.21 9.36
C HIS A 328 -3.58 1.30 10.40
N THR A 329 -4.31 1.00 11.48
CA THR A 329 -4.71 1.97 12.50
C THR A 329 -3.53 2.66 13.21
N THR A 330 -2.46 1.91 13.47
CA THR A 330 -1.27 2.43 14.17
C THR A 330 -0.43 3.27 13.22
N ILE A 331 -0.14 2.76 12.02
CA ILE A 331 0.65 3.43 11.00
C ILE A 331 -0.04 4.72 10.53
N ALA A 332 -1.36 4.68 10.31
CA ALA A 332 -2.19 5.84 9.99
C ALA A 332 -1.98 7.01 10.96
N LYS A 333 -2.07 6.75 12.27
CA LYS A 333 -1.87 7.76 13.33
C LYS A 333 -0.46 8.34 13.34
N ILE A 334 0.54 7.54 13.01
CA ILE A 334 1.93 8.01 12.92
C ILE A 334 2.09 8.94 11.71
N ILE A 335 1.53 8.56 10.56
CA ILE A 335 1.55 9.38 9.34
C ILE A 335 0.79 10.70 9.55
N GLU A 336 -0.40 10.65 10.16
CA GLU A 336 -1.20 11.85 10.48
C GLU A 336 -0.38 12.84 11.34
N ARG A 337 0.38 12.33 12.31
CA ARG A 337 1.25 13.20 13.10
C ARG A 337 2.37 13.83 12.29
N ILE A 338 3.04 13.07 11.42
CA ILE A 338 4.07 13.63 10.54
C ILE A 338 3.49 14.80 9.75
N ASN A 339 2.23 14.71 9.31
CA ASN A 339 1.54 15.81 8.64
C ASN A 339 1.43 17.05 9.53
N GLN A 340 0.95 16.90 10.76
CA GLN A 340 0.77 17.99 11.72
C GLN A 340 2.09 18.72 12.03
N GLU A 341 3.21 18.01 12.05
CA GLU A 341 4.54 18.59 12.33
C GLU A 341 5.36 18.90 11.06
N SER A 342 4.78 18.72 9.87
CA SER A 342 5.48 18.84 8.58
C SER A 342 6.11 20.22 8.34
N GLU A 343 5.51 21.30 8.84
CA GLU A 343 6.07 22.65 8.74
C GLU A 343 7.35 22.84 9.57
N ARG A 344 7.52 22.05 10.64
CA ARG A 344 8.67 22.12 11.58
C ARG A 344 9.73 21.05 11.31
N ALA A 345 9.41 20.09 10.46
CA ALA A 345 10.23 18.92 10.15
C ALA A 345 11.60 19.23 9.53
N GLY A 346 11.78 20.42 8.93
CA GLY A 346 13.08 20.91 8.43
C GLY A 346 13.85 19.87 7.59
N ARG A 347 15.00 19.39 8.12
CA ARG A 347 15.89 18.42 7.45
C ARG A 347 15.29 17.02 7.27
N PHE A 348 14.26 16.67 8.04
CA PHE A 348 13.68 15.33 8.02
C PHE A 348 12.69 15.09 6.88
N MET A 349 12.27 16.13 6.16
CA MET A 349 11.22 16.05 5.13
C MET A 349 11.45 14.99 4.05
N ILE A 350 12.68 14.87 3.55
CA ILE A 350 13.03 13.86 2.53
C ILE A 350 13.00 12.45 3.14
N LYS A 351 13.51 12.29 4.37
CA LYS A 351 13.47 11.01 5.11
C LYS A 351 12.01 10.60 5.38
N SER A 352 11.16 11.54 5.79
CA SER A 352 9.72 11.32 5.98
C SER A 352 9.01 10.90 4.72
N LEU A 353 9.30 11.57 3.60
CA LEU A 353 8.73 11.19 2.31
C LEU A 353 9.14 9.76 1.93
N GLY A 354 10.41 9.40 2.11
CA GLY A 354 10.90 8.05 1.86
C GLY A 354 10.21 6.99 2.71
N LYS A 355 10.01 7.24 4.01
CA LYS A 355 9.38 6.30 4.95
C LYS A 355 7.88 6.14 4.76
N ILE A 356 7.18 7.20 4.38
CA ILE A 356 5.75 7.09 4.02
C ILE A 356 5.59 6.26 2.74
N ILE A 357 6.49 6.43 1.76
CA ILE A 357 6.48 5.60 0.55
C ILE A 357 6.77 4.13 0.87
N GLU A 358 7.69 3.86 1.80
CA GLU A 358 7.94 2.50 2.31
C GLU A 358 6.68 1.91 2.98
N ALA A 359 6.00 2.68 3.84
CA ALA A 359 4.75 2.25 4.45
C ALA A 359 3.65 1.94 3.41
N ILE A 360 3.56 2.74 2.35
CA ILE A 360 2.66 2.49 1.20
C ILE A 360 3.00 1.18 0.50
N ASP A 361 4.29 0.87 0.34
CA ASP A 361 4.73 -0.40 -0.25
C ASP A 361 4.37 -1.61 0.63
N HIS A 362 4.33 -1.44 1.96
CA HIS A 362 3.96 -2.49 2.92
C HIS A 362 2.43 -2.70 3.07
N GLY A 363 1.60 -1.72 2.71
CA GLY A 363 0.15 -1.74 2.91
C GLY A 363 -0.57 -1.05 1.76
N ALA A 364 -0.97 -1.82 0.77
CA ALA A 364 -1.27 -1.30 -0.57
C ALA A 364 -2.51 -0.40 -0.72
N LYS A 365 -3.34 -0.14 0.30
CA LYS A 365 -4.40 0.90 0.23
C LYS A 365 -4.71 1.50 1.60
N PHE A 366 -4.24 2.73 1.85
CA PHE A 366 -4.82 3.62 2.85
C PHE A 366 -6.15 4.16 2.30
N LYS A 367 -7.29 3.84 2.92
CA LYS A 367 -8.62 4.11 2.33
C LYS A 367 -9.27 5.44 2.74
N LYS A 368 -8.83 6.08 3.80
CA LYS A 368 -9.12 7.51 3.94
C LYS A 368 -8.11 8.23 3.07
N ASP A 369 -8.58 8.73 1.92
CA ASP A 369 -7.79 9.60 1.05
C ASP A 369 -7.17 10.79 1.80
N TYR A 370 -7.57 11.04 3.04
CA TYR A 370 -6.98 12.07 3.88
C TYR A 370 -5.59 11.72 4.45
N GLU A 371 -5.25 10.45 4.75
CA GLU A 371 -4.13 10.20 5.67
C GLU A 371 -2.73 10.27 5.01
N PRO A 372 -2.34 9.40 4.07
CA PRO A 372 -1.08 9.58 3.37
C PRO A 372 -1.15 10.68 2.31
N LEU A 373 -2.28 10.92 1.61
CA LEU A 373 -2.29 11.91 0.53
C LEU A 373 -2.19 13.35 1.05
N ALA A 374 -2.84 13.70 2.17
CA ALA A 374 -2.68 15.03 2.75
C ALA A 374 -1.23 15.23 3.23
N THR A 375 -0.66 14.20 3.87
CA THR A 375 0.74 14.20 4.31
C THR A 375 1.71 14.27 3.13
N LEU A 376 1.50 13.49 2.09
CA LEU A 376 2.31 13.53 0.87
C LEU A 376 2.19 14.89 0.18
N THR A 377 1.00 15.49 0.15
CA THR A 377 0.77 16.81 -0.43
C THR A 377 1.47 17.91 0.36
N SER A 378 1.55 17.80 1.69
CA SER A 378 2.28 18.77 2.54
C SER A 378 3.80 18.58 2.45
N LEU A 379 4.27 17.34 2.34
CA LEU A 379 5.68 17.00 2.27
C LEU A 379 6.30 17.25 0.88
N ILE A 380 5.56 16.99 -0.20
CA ILE A 380 6.07 17.05 -1.58
C ILE A 380 6.15 18.50 -2.07
N LYS A 381 7.39 18.91 -2.34
CA LYS A 381 7.75 20.12 -3.07
C LYS A 381 8.74 19.75 -4.19
N GLU A 382 8.86 20.62 -5.18
CA GLU A 382 9.63 20.35 -6.40
C GLU A 382 11.11 20.00 -6.14
N ASP A 383 11.71 20.66 -5.17
CA ASP A 383 13.09 20.44 -4.68
C ASP A 383 13.23 19.10 -3.95
N ARG A 384 12.22 18.69 -3.17
CA ARG A 384 12.24 17.46 -2.36
C ARG A 384 12.03 16.19 -3.17
N LEU A 385 11.28 16.25 -4.27
CA LEU A 385 11.14 15.13 -5.20
C LEU A 385 12.49 14.70 -5.80
N ARG A 386 13.46 15.61 -5.90
CA ARG A 386 14.83 15.29 -6.34
C ARG A 386 15.60 14.49 -5.28
N GLY A 387 15.30 14.72 -4.01
CA GLY A 387 15.99 14.13 -2.86
C GLY A 387 15.61 12.68 -2.56
N ILE A 388 14.44 12.21 -3.00
CA ILE A 388 14.05 10.80 -2.87
C ILE A 388 14.66 9.93 -3.97
N THR A 389 14.82 8.63 -3.69
CA THR A 389 15.49 7.70 -4.60
C THR A 389 14.64 7.41 -5.84
N PRO A 390 15.25 6.94 -6.96
CA PRO A 390 14.50 6.48 -8.12
C PRO A 390 13.49 5.36 -7.79
N SER A 391 13.83 4.45 -6.88
CA SER A 391 12.91 3.39 -6.44
C SER A 391 11.70 3.97 -5.70
N GLN A 392 11.91 4.92 -4.78
CA GLN A 392 10.83 5.60 -4.07
C GLN A 392 9.92 6.38 -5.02
N ARG A 393 10.49 7.08 -6.02
CA ARG A 393 9.69 7.76 -7.05
C ARG A 393 8.84 6.78 -7.86
N LEU A 394 9.39 5.61 -8.19
CA LEU A 394 8.65 4.57 -8.89
C LEU A 394 7.52 3.98 -8.04
N SER A 395 7.77 3.70 -6.76
CA SER A 395 6.73 3.23 -5.81
C SER A 395 5.61 4.27 -5.68
N LEU A 396 5.95 5.55 -5.49
CA LEU A 396 4.97 6.63 -5.42
C LEU A 396 4.16 6.78 -6.72
N ALA A 397 4.80 6.65 -7.89
CA ALA A 397 4.12 6.70 -9.17
C ALA A 397 3.07 5.57 -9.29
N ARG A 398 3.44 4.34 -8.90
CA ARG A 398 2.53 3.19 -8.92
C ARG A 398 1.34 3.40 -7.99
N TYR A 399 1.61 3.88 -6.77
CA TYR A 399 0.56 4.20 -5.81
C TYR A 399 -0.45 5.20 -6.40
N LEU A 400 0.01 6.33 -6.94
CA LEU A 400 -0.87 7.34 -7.54
C LEU A 400 -1.67 6.81 -8.73
N LEU A 401 -1.10 5.94 -9.55
CA LEU A 401 -1.78 5.35 -10.71
C LEU A 401 -2.83 4.30 -10.31
N ALA A 402 -2.61 3.59 -9.19
CA ALA A 402 -3.53 2.57 -8.68
C ALA A 402 -4.71 3.16 -7.89
N LEU A 403 -4.57 4.38 -7.36
CA LEU A 403 -5.63 5.03 -6.59
C LEU A 403 -6.85 5.38 -7.44
N GLN A 404 -8.04 5.19 -6.85
CA GLN A 404 -9.30 5.77 -7.33
C GLN A 404 -9.70 6.87 -6.34
N PRO A 405 -9.41 8.15 -6.64
CA PRO A 405 -9.54 9.24 -5.67
C PRO A 405 -11.02 9.56 -5.39
N HIS A 406 -11.39 9.59 -4.11
CA HIS A 406 -12.65 10.13 -3.61
C HIS A 406 -12.47 11.60 -3.21
N ASP A 407 -11.31 11.97 -2.65
CA ASP A 407 -10.88 13.37 -2.50
C ASP A 407 -10.08 13.83 -3.72
N ILE A 408 -10.78 14.52 -4.61
CA ILE A 408 -10.30 14.96 -5.92
C ILE A 408 -9.19 16.02 -5.78
N ILE A 409 -9.18 16.84 -4.73
CA ILE A 409 -8.32 18.04 -4.65
C ILE A 409 -6.88 17.66 -4.30
N PHE A 410 -6.66 16.97 -3.18
CA PHE A 410 -5.31 16.58 -2.76
C PHE A 410 -4.66 15.64 -3.78
N TYR A 411 -5.45 14.69 -4.31
CA TYR A 411 -4.99 13.78 -5.32
C TYR A 411 -4.55 14.51 -6.60
N HIS A 412 -5.38 15.38 -7.17
CA HIS A 412 -5.02 16.11 -8.40
C HIS A 412 -3.79 16.99 -8.23
N ARG A 413 -3.65 17.65 -7.09
CA ARG A 413 -2.48 18.46 -6.77
C ARG A 413 -1.22 17.60 -6.72
N LEU A 414 -1.27 16.48 -6.01
CA LEU A 414 -0.14 15.56 -5.88
C LEU A 414 0.22 14.90 -7.21
N PHE A 415 -0.79 14.45 -7.96
CA PHE A 415 -0.65 13.86 -9.29
C PHE A 415 0.04 14.84 -10.25
N ARG A 416 -0.42 16.10 -10.29
CA ARG A 416 0.23 17.17 -11.05
C ARG A 416 1.68 17.35 -10.63
N LEU A 417 1.95 17.56 -9.33
CA LEU A 417 3.30 17.81 -8.81
C LEU A 417 4.30 16.70 -9.17
N CYS A 418 3.89 15.43 -9.05
CA CYS A 418 4.72 14.29 -9.42
C CYS A 418 4.94 14.22 -10.93
N PHE A 419 3.87 14.26 -11.73
CA PHE A 419 3.96 13.99 -13.17
C PHE A 419 4.26 15.23 -14.04
N THR A 420 4.56 16.37 -13.43
CA THR A 420 5.19 17.52 -14.12
C THR A 420 6.65 17.73 -13.74
N ASN A 421 7.17 17.01 -12.74
CA ASN A 421 8.53 17.16 -12.24
C ASN A 421 9.54 16.40 -13.12
N ASP A 422 10.58 17.10 -13.59
CA ASP A 422 11.54 16.51 -14.54
C ASP A 422 12.35 15.35 -13.93
N ALA A 423 12.73 15.42 -12.66
CA ALA A 423 13.46 14.34 -11.99
C ALA A 423 12.55 13.12 -11.75
N PHE A 424 11.28 13.36 -11.49
CA PHE A 424 10.28 12.31 -11.35
C PHE A 424 10.06 11.59 -12.67
N LEU A 425 9.80 12.33 -13.76
CA LEU A 425 9.64 11.75 -15.09
C LEU A 425 10.93 11.10 -15.60
N ALA A 426 12.11 11.65 -15.30
CA ALA A 426 13.39 11.03 -15.64
C ALA A 426 13.69 9.75 -14.83
N THR A 427 12.85 9.38 -13.86
CA THR A 427 13.02 8.14 -13.10
C THR A 427 12.96 6.96 -14.07
N PRO A 428 13.97 6.07 -14.03
CA PRO A 428 13.97 4.89 -14.87
C PRO A 428 12.65 4.12 -14.70
N HIS A 429 12.03 3.74 -15.83
CA HIS A 429 10.84 2.89 -15.90
C HIS A 429 9.52 3.55 -15.50
N ILE A 430 9.45 4.87 -15.50
CA ILE A 430 8.17 5.58 -15.37
C ILE A 430 7.22 5.27 -16.52
N ASN A 431 5.95 5.04 -16.18
CA ASN A 431 4.90 4.67 -17.14
C ASN A 431 4.15 5.83 -17.78
N TYR A 432 4.79 6.53 -18.72
CA TYR A 432 4.16 7.65 -19.45
C TYR A 432 2.77 7.34 -20.03
N SER A 433 2.60 6.24 -20.77
CA SER A 433 1.29 5.76 -21.28
C SER A 433 0.21 5.63 -20.19
N MET A 434 0.49 4.93 -19.09
CA MET A 434 -0.46 4.77 -17.98
C MET A 434 -0.74 6.09 -17.27
N ILE A 435 0.27 6.96 -17.15
CA ILE A 435 0.10 8.33 -16.67
C ILE A 435 -0.84 9.10 -17.58
N CYS A 436 -0.62 9.07 -18.90
CA CYS A 436 -1.48 9.71 -19.88
C CYS A 436 -2.92 9.17 -19.80
N ASN A 437 -3.10 7.85 -19.82
CA ASN A 437 -4.43 7.21 -19.73
C ASN A 437 -5.15 7.62 -18.43
N LYS A 438 -4.47 7.51 -17.27
CA LYS A 438 -5.04 7.94 -16.00
C LYS A 438 -5.37 9.44 -16.00
N THR A 439 -4.51 10.28 -16.56
CA THR A 439 -4.76 11.72 -16.70
C THR A 439 -6.01 12.00 -17.53
N ILE A 440 -6.18 11.27 -18.64
CA ILE A 440 -7.35 11.39 -19.51
C ILE A 440 -8.60 10.94 -18.78
N ASP A 441 -8.56 9.79 -18.09
CA ASP A 441 -9.69 9.29 -17.31
C ASP A 441 -10.15 10.31 -16.26
N LEU A 442 -9.21 10.92 -15.53
CA LEU A 442 -9.51 11.96 -14.53
C LEU A 442 -10.15 13.20 -15.15
N VAL A 443 -9.63 13.67 -16.30
CA VAL A 443 -10.21 14.80 -17.03
C VAL A 443 -11.61 14.45 -17.54
N LEU A 444 -11.80 13.25 -18.09
CA LEU A 444 -13.10 12.80 -18.60
C LEU A 444 -14.15 12.69 -17.50
N GLN A 445 -13.80 12.12 -16.35
CA GLN A 445 -14.71 11.98 -15.19
C GLN A 445 -15.28 13.34 -14.78
N VAL A 446 -14.43 14.36 -14.65
CA VAL A 446 -14.82 15.69 -14.16
C VAL A 446 -15.57 16.50 -15.22
N VAL A 447 -15.23 16.35 -16.52
CA VAL A 447 -15.96 16.99 -17.62
C VAL A 447 -17.36 16.40 -17.81
N THR A 448 -17.61 15.17 -17.34
CA THR A 448 -18.92 14.51 -17.39
C THR A 448 -19.79 14.70 -16.15
N GLY A 449 -19.28 15.33 -15.08
CA GLY A 449 -19.99 15.56 -13.82
C GLY A 449 -20.34 17.03 -13.54
N GLU A 450 -21.20 17.28 -12.55
CA GLU A 450 -21.53 18.62 -12.03
C GLU A 450 -20.55 19.04 -10.92
N ASP A 451 -19.26 19.12 -11.22
CA ASP A 451 -18.22 19.37 -10.20
C ASP A 451 -17.64 20.79 -10.25
N TYR A 452 -17.39 21.39 -9.08
CA TYR A 452 -16.94 22.79 -8.93
C TYR A 452 -15.44 22.98 -9.24
N HIS A 453 -14.70 21.89 -9.52
CA HIS A 453 -13.24 21.89 -9.68
C HIS A 453 -12.74 21.71 -11.13
N ILE A 454 -13.62 21.79 -12.13
CA ILE A 454 -13.31 21.53 -13.56
C ILE A 454 -12.02 22.22 -14.05
N GLN A 455 -11.80 23.49 -13.65
CA GLN A 455 -10.64 24.26 -14.10
C GLN A 455 -9.30 23.67 -13.62
N ASP A 456 -9.21 23.27 -12.35
CA ASP A 456 -7.97 22.74 -11.76
C ASP A 456 -7.57 21.40 -12.40
N VAL A 457 -8.57 20.58 -12.75
CA VAL A 457 -8.37 19.25 -13.37
C VAL A 457 -7.94 19.40 -14.82
N LEU A 458 -8.50 20.35 -15.55
CA LEU A 458 -8.08 20.66 -16.91
C LEU A 458 -6.63 21.19 -16.93
N GLU A 459 -6.27 22.09 -16.02
CA GLU A 459 -4.90 22.59 -15.89
C GLU A 459 -3.91 21.48 -15.52
N MET A 460 -4.29 20.57 -14.62
CA MET A 460 -3.51 19.38 -14.31
C MET A 460 -3.33 18.52 -15.56
N GLY A 461 -4.41 18.25 -16.30
CA GLY A 461 -4.41 17.44 -17.51
C GLY A 461 -3.46 17.98 -18.57
N VAL A 462 -3.56 19.26 -18.90
CA VAL A 462 -2.67 19.93 -19.86
C VAL A 462 -1.21 19.88 -19.39
N SER A 463 -0.97 20.15 -18.10
CA SER A 463 0.39 20.17 -17.55
C SER A 463 1.06 18.78 -17.60
N VAL A 464 0.34 17.72 -17.22
CA VAL A 464 0.88 16.35 -17.19
C VAL A 464 1.04 15.78 -18.59
N LEU A 465 0.02 15.92 -19.45
CA LEU A 465 0.06 15.40 -20.82
C LEU A 465 1.19 16.05 -21.64
N SER A 466 1.35 17.38 -21.54
CA SER A 466 2.42 18.10 -22.27
C SER A 466 3.81 17.58 -21.89
N LYS A 467 4.05 17.31 -20.60
CA LYS A 467 5.33 16.76 -20.11
C LYS A 467 5.53 15.28 -20.49
N CYS A 468 4.49 14.45 -20.39
CA CYS A 468 4.60 13.01 -20.65
C CYS A 468 4.69 12.68 -22.14
N LEU A 469 3.92 13.36 -23.00
CA LEU A 469 3.94 13.12 -24.45
C LEU A 469 5.31 13.43 -25.06
N CYS A 470 6.00 14.46 -24.56
CA CYS A 470 7.37 14.81 -24.99
C CYS A 470 8.41 13.72 -24.69
N LYS A 471 8.10 12.77 -23.79
CA LYS A 471 8.98 11.67 -23.39
C LYS A 471 8.62 10.34 -24.04
N MET A 472 7.54 10.29 -24.84
CA MET A 472 7.09 9.09 -25.52
C MET A 472 7.70 8.96 -26.93
N PRO A 473 7.91 7.73 -27.43
CA PRO A 473 8.23 7.50 -28.84
C PRO A 473 7.14 8.08 -29.74
N ARG A 474 7.53 8.67 -30.88
CA ARG A 474 6.61 9.37 -31.81
C ARG A 474 5.41 8.51 -32.25
N THR A 475 5.61 7.21 -32.44
CA THR A 475 4.55 6.25 -32.78
C THR A 475 3.56 6.04 -31.65
N ALA A 476 4.04 5.90 -30.41
CA ALA A 476 3.17 5.76 -29.22
C ALA A 476 2.40 7.05 -28.91
N ALA A 477 3.04 8.21 -29.10
CA ALA A 477 2.36 9.50 -28.99
C ALA A 477 1.29 9.67 -30.08
N SER A 478 1.58 9.28 -31.33
CA SER A 478 0.60 9.30 -32.43
C SER A 478 -0.59 8.41 -32.12
N ILE A 479 -0.36 7.15 -31.69
CA ILE A 479 -1.44 6.21 -31.35
C ILE A 479 -2.31 6.76 -30.21
N LEU A 480 -1.70 7.37 -29.19
CA LEU A 480 -2.47 7.93 -28.06
C LEU A 480 -3.26 9.18 -28.48
N ILE A 481 -2.73 10.00 -29.39
CA ILE A 481 -3.43 11.15 -30.02
C ILE A 481 -4.52 10.68 -30.97
N ASP A 482 -4.30 9.60 -31.72
CA ASP A 482 -5.24 8.97 -32.63
C ASP A 482 -6.39 8.32 -31.83
N VAL A 483 -6.07 7.63 -30.73
CA VAL A 483 -7.06 7.13 -29.75
C VAL A 483 -7.80 8.30 -29.11
N LEU A 484 -7.16 9.41 -28.76
CA LEU A 484 -7.85 10.59 -28.20
C LEU A 484 -8.73 11.32 -29.21
N SER A 485 -8.38 11.29 -30.50
CA SER A 485 -9.18 11.87 -31.57
C SER A 485 -10.32 10.95 -32.02
N PHE A 486 -10.25 9.65 -31.72
CA PHE A 486 -11.30 8.68 -32.06
C PHE A 486 -12.09 8.07 -30.89
N SER A 487 -11.62 8.10 -29.63
CA SER A 487 -12.25 7.33 -28.54
C SER A 487 -13.38 8.07 -27.81
N SER A 488 -14.60 7.69 -28.18
CA SER A 488 -15.58 7.09 -27.25
C SER A 488 -16.27 7.95 -26.18
N ASN A 489 -16.50 9.25 -26.39
CA ASN A 489 -17.51 9.96 -25.56
C ASN A 489 -18.64 10.54 -26.42
N ARG A 490 -19.84 9.97 -26.33
CA ARG A 490 -21.07 10.49 -26.98
C ARG A 490 -21.55 11.81 -26.37
N ASN A 491 -21.02 12.21 -25.21
CA ASN A 491 -21.50 13.35 -24.43
C ASN A 491 -20.62 14.61 -24.53
N MET A 492 -19.46 14.57 -25.19
CA MET A 492 -18.68 15.77 -25.49
C MET A 492 -19.18 16.43 -26.78
N THR A 493 -19.40 17.75 -26.75
CA THR A 493 -19.74 18.51 -27.95
C THR A 493 -18.59 18.52 -28.95
N LYS A 494 -18.92 18.64 -30.24
CA LYS A 494 -17.93 18.71 -31.33
C LYS A 494 -16.91 19.83 -31.14
N HIS A 495 -17.30 20.91 -30.44
CA HIS A 495 -16.44 22.05 -30.12
C HIS A 495 -15.42 21.74 -29.00
N GLN A 496 -15.83 21.07 -27.92
CA GLN A 496 -14.92 20.63 -26.85
C GLN A 496 -13.89 19.63 -27.35
N LYS A 497 -14.31 18.69 -28.19
CA LYS A 497 -13.40 17.77 -28.90
C LYS A 497 -12.41 18.55 -29.74
N GLY A 498 -12.89 19.49 -30.55
CA GLY A 498 -12.04 20.36 -31.36
C GLY A 498 -11.01 21.15 -30.56
N LYS A 499 -11.39 21.68 -29.38
CA LYS A 499 -10.50 22.50 -28.54
C LYS A 499 -9.42 21.66 -27.85
N LEU A 500 -9.79 20.52 -27.25
CA LEU A 500 -8.84 19.57 -26.64
C LEU A 500 -7.87 19.01 -27.69
N THR A 501 -8.38 18.61 -28.85
CA THR A 501 -7.57 18.17 -29.99
C THR A 501 -6.64 19.28 -30.48
N THR A 502 -7.09 20.53 -30.53
CA THR A 502 -6.25 21.68 -30.95
C THR A 502 -5.13 21.99 -29.96
N GLU A 503 -5.39 21.95 -28.65
CA GLU A 503 -4.34 22.15 -27.64
C GLU A 503 -3.31 21.02 -27.65
N ILE A 504 -3.76 19.76 -27.73
CA ILE A 504 -2.88 18.59 -27.84
C ILE A 504 -2.04 18.66 -29.13
N LEU A 505 -2.65 19.01 -30.27
CA LEU A 505 -1.95 19.19 -31.54
C LEU A 505 -0.99 20.39 -31.54
N SER A 506 -1.32 21.48 -30.84
CA SER A 506 -0.41 22.62 -30.67
C SER A 506 0.83 22.22 -29.88
N CYS A 507 0.66 21.52 -28.75
CA CYS A 507 1.78 20.98 -27.97
C CYS A 507 2.64 19.99 -28.77
N THR A 508 2.03 19.26 -29.71
CA THR A 508 2.71 18.25 -30.53
C THR A 508 3.36 18.84 -31.79
N ASN A 509 2.81 19.92 -32.37
CA ASN A 509 3.38 20.61 -33.52
C ASN A 509 4.62 21.43 -33.16
N ASP A 510 4.68 22.00 -31.96
CA ASP A 510 5.89 22.64 -31.44
C ASP A 510 7.04 21.62 -31.24
N TYR A 511 6.70 20.36 -30.94
CA TYR A 511 7.65 19.23 -30.89
C TYR A 511 8.09 18.75 -32.30
N ARG A 512 7.25 18.94 -33.33
CA ARG A 512 7.57 18.55 -34.72
C ARG A 512 8.61 19.46 -35.38
N GLN A 513 8.87 20.68 -34.87
CA GLN A 513 9.67 21.68 -35.59
C GLN A 513 11.05 22.01 -35.00
N ASP A 514 11.45 21.58 -33.79
CA ASP A 514 12.73 22.03 -33.23
C ASP A 514 13.57 20.89 -32.62
N SER A 515 14.65 20.53 -33.31
CA SER A 515 15.69 19.59 -32.85
C SER A 515 16.73 20.24 -31.92
N SER A 516 16.49 21.45 -31.42
CA SER A 516 17.43 22.19 -30.56
C SER A 516 16.73 23.10 -29.54
N MET A 517 15.94 22.56 -28.61
CA MET A 517 15.33 23.38 -27.56
C MET A 517 16.34 23.86 -26.51
N HIS A 518 16.82 25.10 -26.68
CA HIS A 518 17.27 25.94 -25.57
C HIS A 518 16.04 26.47 -24.80
N ILE A 519 16.04 26.23 -23.48
CA ILE A 519 15.02 26.61 -22.48
C ILE A 519 14.57 28.09 -22.53
N GLY A 520 15.34 28.98 -23.15
CA GLY A 520 15.03 30.41 -23.29
C GLY A 520 13.83 30.76 -24.18
N ASN A 521 13.41 29.89 -25.12
CA ASN A 521 12.31 30.21 -26.04
C ASN A 521 10.91 29.92 -25.47
N PHE A 522 10.79 29.03 -24.48
CA PHE A 522 9.51 28.71 -23.84
C PHE A 522 8.99 29.85 -22.95
N HIS A 523 9.90 30.53 -22.23
CA HIS A 523 9.56 31.69 -21.42
C HIS A 523 9.09 32.89 -22.27
N ARG A 524 9.60 33.01 -23.50
CA ARG A 524 9.21 34.04 -24.49
C ARG A 524 7.88 33.70 -25.17
N PHE A 525 7.55 32.42 -25.33
CA PHE A 525 6.26 31.94 -25.82
C PHE A 525 5.12 32.17 -24.80
N ILE A 526 5.35 31.87 -23.52
CA ILE A 526 4.39 32.17 -22.44
C ILE A 526 4.16 33.69 -22.28
N GLN A 527 5.20 34.52 -22.43
CA GLN A 527 5.05 35.98 -22.41
C GLN A 527 4.31 36.54 -23.64
N ARG A 528 4.48 35.95 -24.83
CA ARG A 528 3.74 36.35 -26.06
C ARG A 528 2.27 35.91 -26.05
N LYS A 529 1.91 34.85 -25.31
CA LYS A 529 0.52 34.36 -25.18
C LYS A 529 -0.28 35.01 -24.04
N ARG A 530 0.31 35.94 -23.28
CA ARG A 530 -0.39 36.74 -22.26
C ARG A 530 -1.45 37.72 -22.83
N THR A 531 -1.57 37.80 -24.16
CA THR A 531 -2.56 38.65 -24.87
C THR A 531 -3.51 37.89 -25.80
N SER A 532 -3.51 36.55 -25.83
CA SER A 532 -4.47 35.83 -26.68
C SER A 532 -5.81 35.63 -25.97
N SER A 533 -6.88 36.03 -26.65
CA SER A 533 -8.30 36.11 -26.23
C SER A 533 -8.90 34.86 -25.57
N GLY A 534 -8.28 33.69 -25.64
CA GLY A 534 -8.88 32.43 -25.16
C GLY A 534 -9.15 32.34 -23.65
N ALA A 535 -8.41 33.08 -22.80
CA ALA A 535 -8.70 33.15 -21.36
C ALA A 535 -9.74 34.24 -21.02
N LYS A 536 -9.84 35.27 -21.86
CA LYS A 536 -10.85 36.34 -21.73
C LYS A 536 -12.22 35.83 -22.17
N ASP A 537 -12.26 35.04 -23.25
CA ASP A 537 -13.48 34.38 -23.74
C ASP A 537 -14.02 33.33 -22.75
N LEU A 538 -13.14 32.68 -21.96
CA LEU A 538 -13.55 31.74 -20.90
C LEU A 538 -14.14 32.46 -19.68
N ILE A 539 -13.57 33.61 -19.29
CA ILE A 539 -14.03 34.44 -18.17
C ILE A 539 -15.30 35.23 -18.53
N ASP A 540 -15.42 35.71 -19.76
CA ASP A 540 -16.60 36.44 -20.25
C ASP A 540 -17.79 35.48 -20.46
N TRP A 541 -17.54 34.19 -20.78
CA TRP A 541 -18.57 33.16 -20.86
C TRP A 541 -19.11 32.72 -19.48
N VAL A 542 -18.25 32.70 -18.44
CA VAL A 542 -18.67 32.46 -17.04
C VAL A 542 -19.47 33.65 -16.48
N LYS A 543 -19.17 34.88 -16.90
CA LYS A 543 -20.00 36.06 -16.58
C LYS A 543 -21.38 36.02 -17.27
N MET A 544 -21.46 35.53 -18.52
CA MET A 544 -22.74 35.40 -19.24
C MET A 544 -23.71 34.37 -18.62
N PHE A 545 -23.22 33.35 -17.92
CA PHE A 545 -24.08 32.39 -17.21
C PHE A 545 -24.45 32.81 -15.78
N GLY A 546 -23.76 33.82 -15.22
CA GLY A 546 -24.12 34.43 -13.94
C GLY A 546 -25.36 35.34 -14.00
N ASP A 547 -25.64 35.93 -15.16
CA ASP A 547 -26.72 36.91 -15.35
C ASP A 547 -28.01 36.35 -15.95
N MET A 548 -28.10 35.03 -16.19
CA MET A 548 -29.34 34.35 -16.61
C MET A 548 -30.03 33.61 -15.46
N ARG A 549 -30.19 34.31 -14.33
CA ARG A 549 -31.22 34.00 -13.32
C ARG A 549 -32.01 35.26 -12.97
N HIS A 550 -32.99 35.57 -13.82
CA HIS A 550 -34.29 36.06 -13.39
C HIS A 550 -35.37 35.30 -14.14
#